data_AF-A0A8H7GUC1-F1
#
_entry.id   AF-A0A8H7GUC1-F1
#
_cell.length_a   1.000
_cell.length_b   1.000
_cell.length_c   1.000
_cell.angle_alpha   90.00
_cell.angle_beta   90.00
_cell.angle_gamma   90.00
#
_symmetry.space_group_name_H-M   'P 1'
#
loop_
_entity.id
_entity.type
_entity.pdbx_description
1 polymer ?
#
loop_
_entity_poly.entity_id
_entity_poly.type
_entity_poly.pdbx_seq_one_letter_code
_entity_poly.pdbx_strand_id
1 'polypeptide(L)'
;MLKRLLNLPKDVTPDHLARGYNLLYCSKLNFLHTDHHVGSKLEGHYMREYVSKYFGDDALELPVVLLALKSFSHWANIKGLLYKLGVPHMDVDETLKSRFSTFPQPPQELADHVFDRFPSGSSKYFLVCKALDQIAQSKYARLIPYPQGALFDPQWAYDLCGDISRDPAKYHLRSKVKKLSPNPANLQELSQHWKHQLESLLLVVSLIVNTFPGISDDYLMQNARFPSFSDTLINKFEAYYKQLLEVANEIEDYESKDWAEDDIVLRMHRGHVVSFYDEIEKINNRN
;
A
#
# COMPACT_ATOMS: atom_id res chain seq x y z
N MET A 1 41.54 19.93 12.61
CA MET A 1 40.11 19.59 12.45
C MET A 1 39.88 18.10 12.18
N LEU A 2 40.56 17.47 11.20
CA LEU A 2 40.45 16.02 10.93
C LEU A 2 40.82 15.07 12.10
N LYS A 3 41.79 15.42 12.95
CA LYS A 3 42.18 14.59 14.10
C LYS A 3 41.11 14.49 15.22
N ARG A 4 40.13 15.41 15.26
CA ARG A 4 38.99 15.32 16.21
C ARG A 4 37.88 14.40 15.72
N LEU A 5 37.77 14.17 14.41
CA LEU A 5 36.77 13.26 13.81
C LEU A 5 37.19 11.78 13.86
N LEU A 6 38.47 11.50 14.05
CA LEU A 6 39.02 10.13 14.13
C LEU A 6 39.06 9.55 15.55
N ASN A 7 38.69 10.35 16.57
CA ASN A 7 38.26 9.82 17.86
C ASN A 7 36.76 9.52 17.75
N LEU A 8 36.39 8.40 17.13
CA LEU A 8 35.09 7.78 17.45
C LEU A 8 35.00 7.74 19.00
N PRO A 9 33.95 8.30 19.61
CA PRO A 9 34.02 8.68 21.01
C PRO A 9 34.23 7.43 21.87
N LYS A 10 35.10 7.54 22.87
CA LYS A 10 35.32 6.52 23.90
C LYS A 10 34.03 6.11 24.65
N ASP A 11 32.92 6.78 24.34
CA ASP A 11 31.60 6.70 24.96
C ASP A 11 30.54 6.00 24.06
N VAL A 12 30.92 5.43 22.91
CA VAL A 12 29.99 4.59 22.12
C VAL A 12 29.83 3.24 22.80
N THR A 13 28.63 2.97 23.32
CA THR A 13 28.29 1.70 23.96
C THR A 13 27.69 0.72 22.94
N PRO A 14 27.67 -0.60 23.25
CA PRO A 14 26.92 -1.57 22.45
C PRO A 14 25.45 -1.19 22.26
N ASP A 15 24.85 -0.54 23.26
CA ASP A 15 23.46 -0.05 23.19
C ASP A 15 23.32 1.08 22.14
N HIS A 16 24.26 2.02 22.08
CA HIS A 16 24.26 3.04 21.01
C HIS A 16 24.34 2.40 19.61
N LEU A 17 25.13 1.34 19.45
CA LEU A 17 25.20 0.60 18.19
C LEU A 17 23.88 -0.10 17.88
N ALA A 18 23.26 -0.77 18.85
CA ALA A 18 21.96 -1.43 18.69
C ALA A 18 20.87 -0.46 18.22
N ARG A 19 20.77 0.72 18.86
CA ARG A 19 19.85 1.79 18.45
C ARG A 19 20.12 2.25 17.02
N GLY A 20 21.39 2.44 16.66
CA GLY A 20 21.80 2.79 15.30
C GLY A 20 21.36 1.75 14.27
N TYR A 21 21.54 0.46 14.56
CA TYR A 21 21.10 -0.62 13.65
C TYR A 21 19.58 -0.63 13.47
N ASN A 22 18.81 -0.43 14.54
CA ASN A 22 17.33 -0.36 14.46
C ASN A 22 16.88 0.79 13.56
N LEU A 23 17.47 1.98 13.71
CA LEU A 23 17.19 3.12 12.84
C LEU A 23 17.63 2.88 11.39
N LEU A 24 18.72 2.13 11.19
CA LEU A 24 19.16 1.75 9.86
C LEU A 24 18.16 0.83 9.18
N TYR A 25 17.60 -0.16 9.90
CA TYR A 25 16.53 -1.01 9.42
C TYR A 25 15.27 -0.21 9.08
N CYS A 26 14.82 0.68 9.96
CA CYS A 26 13.70 1.59 9.68
C CYS A 26 13.91 2.37 8.38
N SER A 27 15.13 2.87 8.14
CA SER A 27 15.43 3.60 6.90
C SER A 27 15.39 2.73 5.64
N LYS A 28 15.60 1.40 5.75
CA LYS A 28 15.49 0.49 4.62
C LYS A 28 14.04 0.07 4.37
N LEU A 29 13.24 -0.07 5.42
CA LEU A 29 11.78 -0.24 5.31
C LEU A 29 11.14 0.98 4.65
N ASN A 30 11.51 2.19 5.10
CA ASN A 30 11.05 3.43 4.45
C ASN A 30 11.42 3.45 2.96
N PHE A 31 12.65 3.07 2.61
CA PHE A 31 13.04 2.96 1.21
C PHE A 31 12.17 1.95 0.46
N LEU A 32 11.99 0.75 1.02
CA LEU A 32 11.19 -0.30 0.42
C LEU A 32 9.76 0.19 0.13
N HIS A 33 9.13 0.91 1.05
CA HIS A 33 7.73 1.31 0.89
C HIS A 33 7.53 2.66 0.17
N THR A 34 8.52 3.55 0.19
CA THR A 34 8.34 4.95 -0.26
C THR A 34 9.38 5.46 -1.26
N ASP A 35 10.40 4.67 -1.62
CA ASP A 35 11.62 5.07 -2.37
C ASP A 35 12.50 6.11 -1.64
N HIS A 36 12.16 6.48 -0.40
CA HIS A 36 12.92 7.42 0.41
C HIS A 36 13.43 6.74 1.68
N HIS A 37 14.72 6.88 1.98
CA HIS A 37 15.24 6.41 3.25
C HIS A 37 14.76 7.28 4.43
N VAL A 38 14.80 8.60 4.22
CA VAL A 38 14.36 9.66 5.14
C VAL A 38 13.87 10.83 4.29
N GLY A 39 12.64 11.29 4.54
CA GLY A 39 12.00 12.36 3.77
C GLY A 39 12.47 13.78 4.12
N SER A 40 11.66 14.77 3.76
CA SER A 40 11.83 16.15 4.26
C SER A 40 11.49 16.28 5.75
N LYS A 41 10.72 15.33 6.28
CA LYS A 41 10.39 15.15 7.69
C LYS A 41 10.66 13.71 8.12
N LEU A 42 10.60 13.46 9.43
CA LEU A 42 10.74 12.12 10.00
C LEU A 42 9.42 11.35 9.80
N GLU A 43 9.43 10.53 8.75
CA GLU A 43 8.29 9.75 8.27
C GLU A 43 8.53 8.25 8.49
N GLY A 44 7.44 7.47 8.47
CA GLY A 44 7.47 6.04 8.78
C GLY A 44 7.18 5.79 10.25
N HIS A 45 6.25 4.86 10.52
CA HIS A 45 5.75 4.57 11.86
C HIS A 45 6.90 4.21 12.82
N TYR A 46 7.66 3.17 12.47
CA TYR A 46 8.77 2.69 13.30
C TYR A 46 9.94 3.65 13.37
N MET A 47 10.23 4.44 12.33
CA MET A 47 11.29 5.45 12.42
C MET A 47 10.95 6.48 13.52
N ARG A 48 9.70 6.96 13.56
CA ARG A 48 9.24 7.89 14.60
C ARG A 48 9.25 7.23 15.98
N GLU A 49 8.70 6.03 16.09
CA GLU A 49 8.65 5.28 17.35
C GLU A 49 10.04 5.09 17.94
N TYR A 50 11.00 4.60 17.15
CA TYR A 50 12.35 4.34 17.62
C TYR A 50 13.12 5.63 17.97
N VAL A 51 12.94 6.71 17.21
CA VAL A 51 13.57 8.00 17.54
C VAL A 51 13.01 8.56 18.85
N SER A 52 11.70 8.55 19.03
CA SER A 52 11.05 8.97 20.27
C SER A 52 11.53 8.12 21.45
N LYS A 53 11.51 6.79 21.31
CA LYS A 53 11.96 5.85 22.35
C LYS A 53 13.41 6.08 22.79
N TYR A 54 14.30 6.44 21.87
CA TYR A 54 15.73 6.57 22.16
C TYR A 54 16.18 7.98 22.56
N PHE A 55 15.49 9.01 22.07
CA PHE A 55 15.93 10.40 22.17
C PHE A 55 14.85 11.38 22.65
N GLY A 56 13.63 10.90 22.94
CA GLY A 56 12.48 11.69 23.36
C GLY A 56 11.64 12.23 22.20
N ASP A 57 10.39 12.59 22.46
CA ASP A 57 9.46 13.11 21.44
C ASP A 57 9.93 14.41 20.78
N ASP A 58 10.62 15.27 21.55
CA ASP A 58 11.21 16.50 21.02
C ASP A 58 12.18 16.24 19.86
N ALA A 59 12.86 15.08 19.87
CA ALA A 59 13.81 14.70 18.83
C ALA A 59 13.16 14.49 17.45
N LEU A 60 11.86 14.25 17.39
CA LEU A 60 11.12 14.06 16.14
C LEU A 60 11.11 15.31 15.27
N GLU A 61 11.18 16.48 15.90
CA GLU A 61 11.09 17.79 15.24
C GLU A 61 12.47 18.49 15.14
N LEU A 62 13.53 17.91 15.71
CA LEU A 62 14.87 18.49 15.68
C LEU A 62 15.53 18.36 14.30
N PRO A 63 15.91 19.47 13.63
CA PRO A 63 16.56 19.41 12.32
C PRO A 63 17.88 18.64 12.29
N VAL A 64 18.62 18.65 13.41
CA VAL A 64 19.89 17.92 13.54
C VAL A 64 19.69 16.40 13.50
N VAL A 65 18.60 15.89 14.06
CA VAL A 65 18.26 14.46 14.04
C VAL A 65 17.96 14.03 12.60
N LEU A 66 17.16 14.83 11.89
CA LEU A 66 16.86 14.58 10.48
C LEU A 66 18.12 14.58 9.61
N LEU A 67 19.02 15.55 9.81
CA LEU A 67 20.29 15.63 9.07
C LEU A 67 21.20 14.43 9.34
N ALA A 68 21.30 14.02 10.61
CA ALA A 68 22.06 12.84 11.02
C ALA A 68 21.49 11.57 10.36
N LEU A 69 20.18 11.37 10.42
CA LEU A 69 19.52 10.21 9.81
C LEU A 69 19.66 10.19 8.29
N LYS A 70 19.57 11.33 7.60
CA LYS A 70 19.82 11.39 6.15
C LYS A 70 21.21 10.89 5.80
N SER A 71 22.22 11.35 6.54
CA SER A 71 23.62 10.93 6.33
C SER A 71 23.83 9.46 6.67
N PHE A 72 23.26 9.01 7.79
CA PHE A 72 23.40 7.66 8.31
C PHE A 72 22.64 6.63 7.46
N SER A 73 21.49 6.99 6.90
CA SER A 73 20.63 6.07 6.17
C SER A 73 21.25 5.48 4.91
N HIS A 74 22.34 6.07 4.40
CA HIS A 74 23.08 5.51 3.26
C HIS A 74 24.16 4.52 3.65
N TRP A 75 24.34 4.26 4.95
CA TRP A 75 25.31 3.28 5.43
C TRP A 75 24.83 1.84 5.19
N ALA A 76 25.82 0.94 5.11
CA ALA A 76 25.70 -0.47 4.77
C ALA A 76 25.02 -0.77 3.41
N ASN A 77 25.18 -2.01 2.98
CA ASN A 77 24.59 -2.49 1.73
C ASN A 77 23.08 -2.68 1.89
N ILE A 78 22.30 -2.02 1.04
CA ILE A 78 20.83 -2.09 1.06
C ILE A 78 20.28 -3.51 0.89
N LYS A 79 20.90 -4.31 0.02
CA LYS A 79 20.47 -5.69 -0.26
C LYS A 79 20.68 -6.58 0.96
N GLY A 80 21.81 -6.41 1.64
CA GLY A 80 22.09 -7.13 2.88
C GLY A 80 21.13 -6.79 4.01
N LEU A 81 20.77 -5.51 4.16
CA LEU A 81 19.80 -5.09 5.18
C LEU A 81 18.38 -5.56 4.87
N LEU A 82 17.93 -5.48 3.62
CA LEU A 82 16.62 -6.01 3.21
C LEU A 82 16.57 -7.54 3.32
N TYR A 83 17.67 -8.23 3.02
CA TYR A 83 17.81 -9.67 3.26
C TYR A 83 17.68 -10.01 4.75
N LYS A 84 18.31 -9.22 5.64
CA LYS A 84 18.17 -9.41 7.10
C LYS A 84 16.76 -9.10 7.62
N LEU A 85 16.05 -8.19 6.97
CA LEU A 85 14.62 -7.93 7.22
C LEU A 85 13.70 -9.06 6.72
N GLY A 86 14.22 -10.08 6.05
CA GLY A 86 13.42 -11.20 5.58
C GLY A 86 12.71 -10.94 4.25
N VAL A 87 13.12 -9.92 3.50
CA VAL A 87 12.59 -9.69 2.14
C VAL A 87 12.93 -10.90 1.26
N PRO A 88 11.94 -11.58 0.65
CA PRO A 88 12.19 -12.80 -0.11
C PRO A 88 12.83 -12.50 -1.46
N HIS A 89 13.46 -13.52 -2.05
CA HIS A 89 14.02 -13.51 -3.42
C HIS A 89 15.00 -12.37 -3.72
N MET A 90 15.64 -11.81 -2.68
CA MET A 90 16.66 -10.78 -2.83
C MET A 90 17.85 -11.29 -3.65
N ASP A 91 18.36 -10.47 -4.56
CA ASP A 91 19.63 -10.71 -5.27
C ASP A 91 20.80 -10.50 -4.32
N VAL A 92 21.11 -11.52 -3.52
CA VAL A 92 22.24 -11.53 -2.59
C VAL A 92 23.13 -12.75 -2.85
N ASP A 93 24.40 -12.48 -3.20
CA ASP A 93 25.39 -13.54 -3.38
C ASP A 93 25.91 -14.08 -2.03
N GLU A 94 26.61 -15.21 -2.07
CA GLU A 94 27.17 -15.84 -0.87
C GLU A 94 28.18 -14.95 -0.14
N THR A 95 28.88 -14.07 -0.87
CA THR A 95 29.82 -13.11 -0.27
C THR A 95 29.07 -12.10 0.61
N LEU A 96 27.96 -11.56 0.12
CA LEU A 96 27.13 -10.61 0.83
C LEU A 96 26.40 -11.27 2.00
N LYS A 97 25.88 -12.50 1.81
CA LYS A 97 25.30 -13.29 2.91
C LYS A 97 26.32 -13.53 4.02
N SER A 98 27.54 -13.96 3.67
CA SER A 98 28.63 -14.16 4.63
C SER A 98 28.95 -12.87 5.39
N ARG A 99 29.06 -11.72 4.71
CA ARG A 99 29.29 -10.41 5.36
C ARG A 99 28.16 -9.98 6.29
N PHE A 100 26.91 -10.37 6.00
CA PHE A 100 25.74 -10.04 6.82
C PHE A 100 25.39 -11.12 7.84
N SER A 101 26.11 -12.25 7.87
CA SER A 101 25.89 -13.34 8.84
C SER A 101 26.11 -12.87 10.27
N THR A 102 27.12 -12.02 10.50
CA THR A 102 27.46 -11.43 11.79
C THR A 102 26.78 -10.08 12.05
N PHE A 103 26.04 -9.55 11.07
CA PHE A 103 25.27 -8.33 11.26
C PHE A 103 24.11 -8.61 12.23
N PRO A 104 23.76 -7.69 13.14
CA PRO A 104 22.64 -7.89 14.07
C PRO A 104 21.35 -8.28 13.37
N GLN A 105 20.48 -9.04 14.03
CA GLN A 105 19.14 -9.29 13.49
C GLN A 105 18.25 -8.06 13.75
N PRO A 106 17.32 -7.74 12.84
CA PRO A 106 16.32 -6.73 13.13
C PRO A 106 15.41 -7.22 14.27
N PRO A 107 14.85 -6.28 15.06
CA PRO A 107 13.67 -6.56 15.88
C PRO A 107 12.55 -7.19 15.06
N GLN A 108 11.77 -8.09 15.67
CA GLN A 108 10.77 -8.89 14.96
C GLN A 108 9.70 -8.01 14.30
N GLU A 109 9.26 -6.96 14.99
CA GLU A 109 8.28 -6.01 14.47
C GLU A 109 8.76 -5.29 13.20
N LEU A 110 10.07 -5.10 13.02
CA LEU A 110 10.62 -4.52 11.79
C LEU A 110 10.65 -5.54 10.65
N ALA A 111 10.91 -6.82 10.96
CA ALA A 111 10.85 -7.89 9.97
C ALA A 111 9.41 -8.12 9.49
N ASP A 112 8.45 -8.12 10.42
CA ASP A 112 7.03 -8.27 10.10
C ASP A 112 6.53 -7.08 9.24
N HIS A 113 6.99 -5.87 9.54
CA HIS A 113 6.62 -4.66 8.81
C HIS A 113 6.96 -4.67 7.32
N VAL A 114 7.83 -5.58 6.85
CA VAL A 114 8.10 -5.76 5.42
C VAL A 114 6.81 -5.95 4.63
N PHE A 115 5.84 -6.70 5.17
CA PHE A 115 4.63 -7.13 4.48
C PHE A 115 3.41 -6.24 4.75
N ASP A 116 3.49 -5.31 5.69
CA ASP A 116 2.40 -4.39 6.01
C ASP A 116 2.08 -3.43 4.86
N ARG A 117 3.07 -3.18 3.99
CA ARG A 117 2.96 -2.23 2.89
C ARG A 117 3.62 -2.74 1.64
N PHE A 118 2.99 -2.40 0.53
CA PHE A 118 3.49 -2.70 -0.79
C PHE A 118 4.77 -1.91 -1.09
N PRO A 119 5.70 -2.47 -1.89
CA PRO A 119 6.91 -1.79 -2.26
C PRO A 119 6.61 -0.54 -3.09
N SER A 120 7.50 0.45 -3.01
CA SER A 120 7.36 1.72 -3.72
C SER A 120 7.18 1.49 -5.23
N GLY A 121 6.25 2.24 -5.82
CA GLY A 121 5.87 2.11 -7.23
C GLY A 121 4.66 1.21 -7.50
N SER A 122 4.22 0.41 -6.52
CA SER A 122 3.13 -0.56 -6.70
C SER A 122 1.83 -0.24 -5.95
N SER A 123 1.82 0.79 -5.10
CA SER A 123 0.69 1.13 -4.22
C SER A 123 -0.65 1.40 -4.91
N LYS A 124 -0.65 1.78 -6.19
CA LYS A 124 -1.88 2.02 -6.97
C LYS A 124 -2.70 0.75 -7.20
N TYR A 125 -2.05 -0.40 -7.31
CA TYR A 125 -2.72 -1.69 -7.53
C TYR A 125 -3.40 -2.16 -6.24
N PHE A 126 -2.71 -2.03 -5.11
CA PHE A 126 -3.31 -2.29 -3.80
C PHE A 126 -4.47 -1.34 -3.51
N LEU A 127 -4.35 -0.05 -3.86
CA LEU A 127 -5.41 0.93 -3.65
C LEU A 127 -6.73 0.53 -4.32
N VAL A 128 -6.68 0.06 -5.57
CA VAL A 128 -7.90 -0.36 -6.27
C VAL A 128 -8.48 -1.64 -5.65
N CYS A 129 -7.67 -2.64 -5.31
CA CYS A 129 -8.16 -3.86 -4.66
C CYS A 129 -8.82 -3.55 -3.31
N LYS A 130 -8.16 -2.74 -2.48
CA LYS A 130 -8.71 -2.31 -1.18
C LYS A 130 -10.05 -1.59 -1.35
N ALA A 131 -10.18 -0.71 -2.33
CA ALA A 131 -11.43 0.01 -2.56
C ALA A 131 -12.56 -0.91 -3.04
N LEU A 132 -12.24 -1.89 -3.90
CA LEU A 132 -13.19 -2.91 -4.33
C LEU A 132 -13.63 -3.79 -3.15
N ASP A 133 -12.70 -4.21 -2.30
CA ASP A 133 -13.01 -4.97 -1.08
C ASP A 133 -13.91 -4.17 -0.13
N GLN A 134 -13.64 -2.87 0.06
CA GLN A 134 -14.47 -2.00 0.90
C GLN A 134 -15.89 -1.84 0.34
N ILE A 135 -16.04 -1.70 -0.98
CA ILE A 135 -17.37 -1.69 -1.61
C ILE A 135 -18.07 -3.04 -1.40
N ALA A 136 -17.36 -4.16 -1.61
CA ALA A 136 -17.93 -5.50 -1.45
C ALA A 136 -18.33 -5.84 0.00
N GLN A 137 -17.70 -5.21 0.98
CA GLN A 137 -18.01 -5.35 2.41
C GLN A 137 -19.09 -4.36 2.88
N SER A 138 -19.55 -3.45 2.02
CA SER A 138 -20.59 -2.50 2.40
C SER A 138 -21.96 -3.17 2.57
N LYS A 139 -22.78 -2.59 3.45
CA LYS A 139 -24.15 -3.00 3.80
C LYS A 139 -25.01 -3.39 2.58
N TYR A 140 -24.93 -2.61 1.50
CA TYR A 140 -25.73 -2.83 0.29
C TYR A 140 -24.93 -3.39 -0.90
N ALA A 141 -23.75 -3.95 -0.69
CA ALA A 141 -22.89 -4.46 -1.76
C ALA A 141 -23.59 -5.45 -2.72
N ARG A 142 -24.53 -6.26 -2.20
CA ARG A 142 -25.34 -7.23 -2.95
C ARG A 142 -26.39 -6.59 -3.87
N LEU A 143 -26.64 -5.30 -3.72
CA LEU A 143 -27.58 -4.52 -4.53
C LEU A 143 -26.87 -3.64 -5.57
N ILE A 144 -25.58 -3.34 -5.36
CA ILE A 144 -24.80 -2.51 -6.29
C ILE A 144 -24.45 -3.35 -7.52
N PRO A 145 -24.95 -3.01 -8.72
CA PRO A 145 -24.67 -3.78 -9.93
C PRO A 145 -23.19 -3.67 -10.33
N TYR A 146 -22.57 -4.79 -10.72
CA TYR A 146 -21.20 -4.78 -11.21
C TYR A 146 -21.14 -4.36 -12.68
N PRO A 147 -20.27 -3.41 -13.09
CA PRO A 147 -20.14 -3.01 -14.48
C PRO A 147 -19.59 -4.15 -15.33
N GLN A 148 -20.18 -4.35 -16.50
CA GLN A 148 -19.81 -5.45 -17.40
C GLN A 148 -18.71 -5.04 -18.39
N GLY A 149 -17.82 -5.98 -18.71
CA GLY A 149 -16.81 -5.83 -19.76
C GLY A 149 -15.37 -6.01 -19.28
N ALA A 150 -14.46 -6.30 -20.21
CA ALA A 150 -13.07 -6.66 -19.91
C ALA A 150 -12.26 -5.57 -19.20
N LEU A 151 -12.66 -4.29 -19.31
CA LEU A 151 -11.99 -3.19 -18.62
C LEU A 151 -12.26 -3.18 -17.11
N PHE A 152 -13.31 -3.86 -16.67
CA PHE A 152 -13.72 -3.92 -15.28
C PHE A 152 -13.42 -5.25 -14.63
N ASP A 153 -12.83 -6.23 -15.34
CA ASP A 153 -12.35 -7.44 -14.69
C ASP A 153 -11.23 -7.08 -13.70
N PRO A 154 -11.40 -7.31 -12.38
CA PRO A 154 -10.38 -6.93 -11.42
C PRO A 154 -9.43 -8.08 -11.09
N GLN A 155 -9.63 -9.30 -11.62
CA GLN A 155 -8.82 -10.48 -11.31
C GLN A 155 -7.32 -10.22 -11.47
N TRP A 156 -6.93 -9.54 -12.56
CA TRP A 156 -5.54 -9.19 -12.83
C TRP A 156 -4.90 -8.37 -11.69
N ALA A 157 -5.67 -7.51 -11.02
CA ALA A 157 -5.17 -6.64 -9.97
C ALA A 157 -4.92 -7.42 -8.69
N TYR A 158 -5.82 -8.35 -8.35
CA TYR A 158 -5.66 -9.26 -7.21
C TYR A 158 -4.49 -10.23 -7.44
N ASP A 159 -4.39 -10.83 -8.64
CA ASP A 159 -3.27 -11.71 -9.01
C ASP A 159 -1.92 -10.97 -8.90
N LEU A 160 -1.85 -9.75 -9.45
CA LEU A 160 -0.67 -8.91 -9.37
C LEU A 160 -0.34 -8.52 -7.93
N CYS A 161 -1.34 -8.23 -7.10
CA CYS A 161 -1.12 -7.94 -5.68
C CYS A 161 -0.58 -9.16 -4.94
N GLY A 162 -1.10 -10.36 -5.23
CA GLY A 162 -0.56 -11.62 -4.72
C GLY A 162 0.89 -11.86 -5.14
N ASP A 163 1.23 -11.59 -6.40
CA ASP A 163 2.61 -11.65 -6.90
C ASP A 163 3.54 -10.66 -6.17
N ILE A 164 3.08 -9.42 -5.97
CA ILE A 164 3.85 -8.39 -5.27
C ILE A 164 4.12 -8.79 -3.81
N SER A 165 3.12 -9.33 -3.11
CA SER A 165 3.27 -9.79 -1.72
C SER A 165 4.26 -10.96 -1.60
N ARG A 166 4.31 -11.85 -2.60
CA ARG A 166 5.26 -12.98 -2.63
C ARG A 166 6.69 -12.56 -2.96
N ASP A 167 6.87 -11.52 -3.77
CA ASP A 167 8.20 -11.03 -4.18
C ASP A 167 8.24 -9.49 -4.26
N PRO A 168 8.22 -8.78 -3.11
CA PRO A 168 8.20 -7.33 -3.10
C PRO A 168 9.49 -6.71 -3.67
N ALA A 169 10.61 -7.42 -3.58
CA ALA A 169 11.89 -6.97 -4.14
C ALA A 169 11.81 -6.85 -5.67
N LYS A 170 11.15 -7.78 -6.35
CA LYS A 170 10.93 -7.74 -7.81
C LYS A 170 10.14 -6.53 -8.27
N TYR A 171 9.12 -6.11 -7.51
CA TYR A 171 8.21 -5.03 -7.90
C TYR A 171 8.55 -3.65 -7.32
N HIS A 172 9.69 -3.51 -6.64
CA HIS A 172 10.16 -2.20 -6.18
C HIS A 172 10.60 -1.30 -7.35
N LEU A 173 10.28 0.00 -7.31
CA LEU A 173 10.63 0.99 -8.34
C LEU A 173 12.11 1.01 -8.73
N ARG A 174 12.99 0.74 -7.75
CA ARG A 174 14.44 0.69 -7.94
C ARG A 174 15.00 -0.71 -8.10
N SER A 175 14.17 -1.74 -8.26
CA SER A 175 14.61 -3.13 -8.28
C SER A 175 15.72 -3.37 -9.30
N LYS A 176 15.54 -2.92 -10.54
CA LYS A 176 16.56 -3.00 -11.60
C LYS A 176 17.84 -2.21 -11.29
N VAL A 177 17.69 -0.95 -10.87
CA VAL A 177 18.83 -0.03 -10.66
C VAL A 177 19.67 -0.43 -9.45
N LYS A 178 19.03 -0.88 -8.37
CA LYS A 178 19.68 -1.31 -7.13
C LYS A 178 19.97 -2.82 -7.10
N LYS A 179 19.61 -3.54 -8.17
CA LYS A 179 19.71 -4.99 -8.28
C LYS A 179 19.09 -5.69 -7.07
N LEU A 180 17.85 -5.34 -6.71
CA LEU A 180 17.20 -5.88 -5.51
C LEU A 180 16.72 -7.32 -5.72
N SER A 181 16.27 -7.64 -6.94
CA SER A 181 15.85 -8.97 -7.36
C SER A 181 16.66 -9.39 -8.59
N PRO A 182 16.94 -10.69 -8.79
CA PRO A 182 17.61 -11.19 -9.99
C PRO A 182 16.77 -10.96 -11.25
N ASN A 183 15.44 -10.92 -11.11
CA ASN A 183 14.47 -10.80 -12.19
C ASN A 183 13.51 -9.63 -11.93
N PRO A 184 13.99 -8.37 -11.95
CA PRO A 184 13.19 -7.22 -11.61
C PRO A 184 12.03 -7.03 -12.60
N ALA A 185 10.84 -6.69 -12.09
CA ALA A 185 9.70 -6.37 -12.94
C ALA A 185 9.91 -5.01 -13.63
N ASN A 186 9.44 -4.90 -14.88
CA ASN A 186 9.37 -3.62 -15.56
C ASN A 186 8.08 -2.89 -15.18
N LEU A 187 8.15 -2.00 -14.18
CA LEU A 187 6.98 -1.24 -13.72
C LEU A 187 6.40 -0.31 -14.79
N GLN A 188 7.19 0.12 -15.77
CA GLN A 188 6.69 0.95 -16.87
C GLN A 188 5.82 0.13 -17.82
N GLU A 189 6.29 -1.06 -18.22
CA GLU A 189 5.50 -2.00 -19.03
C GLU A 189 4.24 -2.45 -18.29
N LEU A 190 4.34 -2.80 -17.01
CA LEU A 190 3.17 -3.13 -16.18
C LEU A 190 2.17 -1.97 -16.11
N SER A 191 2.67 -0.73 -15.98
CA SER A 191 1.81 0.45 -15.95
C SER A 191 1.17 0.74 -17.30
N GLN A 192 1.82 0.44 -18.41
CA GLN A 192 1.26 0.63 -19.75
C GLN A 192 0.22 -0.45 -20.06
N HIS A 193 0.51 -1.69 -19.68
CA HIS A 193 -0.36 -2.83 -19.94
C HIS A 193 -1.71 -2.73 -19.21
N TRP A 194 -1.70 -2.34 -17.92
CA TRP A 194 -2.90 -2.26 -17.08
C TRP A 194 -3.49 -0.85 -16.92
N LYS A 195 -3.00 0.13 -17.68
CA LYS A 195 -3.38 1.54 -17.49
C LYS A 195 -4.89 1.74 -17.56
N HIS A 196 -5.50 1.24 -18.63
CA HIS A 196 -6.90 1.50 -18.93
C HIS A 196 -7.85 0.77 -17.98
N GLN A 197 -7.50 -0.45 -17.57
CA GLN A 197 -8.25 -1.24 -16.60
C GLN A 197 -8.20 -0.58 -15.23
N LEU A 198 -7.00 -0.20 -14.77
CA LEU A 198 -6.83 0.51 -13.50
C LEU A 198 -7.62 1.82 -13.47
N GLU A 199 -7.49 2.64 -14.51
CA GLU A 199 -8.24 3.90 -14.63
C GLU A 199 -9.75 3.65 -14.64
N SER A 200 -10.23 2.65 -15.38
CA SER A 200 -11.67 2.33 -15.47
C SER A 200 -12.23 1.87 -14.12
N LEU A 201 -11.52 0.99 -13.41
CA LEU A 201 -11.90 0.55 -12.07
C LEU A 201 -11.94 1.71 -11.07
N LEU A 202 -10.94 2.58 -11.06
CA LEU A 202 -10.91 3.74 -10.15
C LEU A 202 -12.04 4.74 -10.44
N LEU A 203 -12.43 4.92 -11.71
CA LEU A 203 -13.57 5.76 -12.08
C LEU A 203 -14.89 5.16 -11.60
N VAL A 204 -15.07 3.85 -11.71
CA VAL A 204 -16.24 3.12 -11.18
C VAL A 204 -16.31 3.22 -9.67
N VAL A 205 -15.19 2.99 -8.98
CA VAL A 205 -15.11 3.16 -7.52
C VAL A 205 -15.54 4.57 -7.12
N SER A 206 -15.05 5.60 -7.82
CA SER A 206 -15.42 6.99 -7.56
C SER A 206 -16.92 7.23 -7.73
N LEU A 207 -17.55 6.69 -8.79
CA LEU A 207 -19.00 6.78 -8.97
C LEU A 207 -19.76 6.15 -7.81
N ILE A 208 -19.39 4.93 -7.41
CA ILE A 208 -20.10 4.17 -6.37
C ILE A 208 -20.00 4.87 -5.02
N VAL A 209 -18.79 5.24 -4.61
CA VAL A 209 -18.55 5.87 -3.29
C VAL A 209 -19.29 7.20 -3.17
N ASN A 210 -19.44 7.95 -4.26
CA ASN A 210 -20.20 9.21 -4.26
C ASN A 210 -21.71 9.02 -4.43
N THR A 211 -22.16 7.83 -4.82
CA THR A 211 -23.60 7.52 -4.97
C THR A 211 -24.18 6.88 -3.70
N PHE A 212 -23.39 6.07 -2.99
CA PHE A 212 -23.83 5.35 -1.79
C PHE A 212 -23.11 5.89 -0.54
N PRO A 213 -23.80 6.68 0.30
CA PRO A 213 -23.24 7.18 1.55
C PRO A 213 -22.77 6.04 2.46
N GLY A 214 -21.65 6.24 3.15
CA GLY A 214 -21.14 5.28 4.16
C GLY A 214 -20.27 4.13 3.62
N ILE A 215 -20.03 4.05 2.30
CA ILE A 215 -19.10 3.05 1.74
C ILE A 215 -17.63 3.41 2.01
N SER A 216 -17.27 4.70 2.01
CA SER A 216 -15.89 5.11 2.24
C SER A 216 -15.64 5.58 3.66
N ASP A 217 -14.58 5.05 4.27
CA ASP A 217 -13.84 5.79 5.28
C ASP A 217 -13.24 7.06 4.65
N ASP A 218 -13.11 8.13 5.44
CA ASP A 218 -12.46 9.39 5.05
C ASP A 218 -11.13 9.18 4.29
N TYR A 219 -10.42 8.08 4.59
CA TYR A 219 -9.15 7.71 3.98
C TYR A 219 -9.20 7.46 2.46
N LEU A 220 -10.25 6.80 1.93
CA LEU A 220 -10.35 6.57 0.48
C LEU A 220 -10.55 7.89 -0.26
N MET A 221 -11.46 8.73 0.25
CA MET A 221 -11.82 10.00 -0.39
C MET A 221 -10.72 11.07 -0.30
N GLN A 222 -9.80 10.95 0.67
CA GLN A 222 -8.64 11.84 0.79
C GLN A 222 -7.46 11.45 -0.13
N ASN A 223 -7.49 10.27 -0.76
CA ASN A 223 -6.37 9.85 -1.60
C ASN A 223 -6.47 10.52 -2.98
N ALA A 224 -5.51 11.42 -3.26
CA ALA A 224 -5.44 12.19 -4.52
C ALA A 224 -5.37 11.35 -5.81
N ARG A 225 -5.22 10.02 -5.72
CA ARG A 225 -5.27 9.11 -6.87
C ARG A 225 -6.69 8.71 -7.28
N PHE A 226 -7.70 8.92 -6.42
CA PHE A 226 -9.08 8.72 -6.84
C PHE A 226 -9.54 9.86 -7.75
N PRO A 227 -10.13 9.54 -8.90
CA PRO A 227 -10.73 10.55 -9.77
C PRO A 227 -11.83 11.32 -9.02
N SER A 228 -11.86 12.64 -9.19
CA SER A 228 -12.92 13.48 -8.65
C SER A 228 -14.26 13.15 -9.30
N PHE A 229 -15.31 13.10 -8.47
CA PHE A 229 -16.68 13.03 -8.96
C PHE A 229 -17.02 14.31 -9.72
N SER A 230 -17.51 14.17 -10.96
CA SER A 230 -17.75 15.29 -11.86
C SER A 230 -18.76 14.95 -12.95
N ASP A 231 -19.36 15.97 -13.57
CA ASP A 231 -20.27 15.79 -14.71
C ASP A 231 -19.60 15.05 -15.87
N THR A 232 -18.29 15.24 -16.06
CA THR A 232 -17.52 14.51 -17.09
C THR A 232 -17.48 13.02 -16.81
N LEU A 233 -17.30 12.63 -15.54
CA LEU A 233 -17.34 11.23 -15.11
C LEU A 233 -18.74 10.64 -15.27
N ILE A 234 -19.77 11.38 -14.85
CA ILE A 234 -21.18 10.98 -14.98
C ILE A 234 -21.52 10.75 -16.45
N ASN A 235 -21.21 11.69 -17.33
CA ASN A 235 -21.49 11.58 -18.76
C ASN A 235 -20.74 10.41 -19.42
N LYS A 236 -19.52 10.11 -18.97
CA LYS A 236 -18.74 8.97 -19.48
C LYS A 236 -19.40 7.62 -19.17
N PHE A 237 -20.08 7.50 -18.03
CA PHE A 237 -20.72 6.28 -17.57
C PHE A 237 -22.22 6.47 -17.31
N GLU A 238 -22.89 7.27 -18.14
CA GLU A 238 -24.25 7.76 -17.87
C GLU A 238 -25.24 6.64 -17.58
N ALA A 239 -25.24 5.58 -18.40
CA ALA A 239 -26.13 4.44 -18.23
C ALA A 239 -25.88 3.70 -16.92
N TYR A 240 -24.61 3.51 -16.54
CA TYR A 240 -24.25 2.84 -15.31
C TYR A 240 -24.57 3.73 -14.09
N TYR A 241 -24.28 5.02 -14.15
CA TYR A 241 -24.61 5.96 -13.08
C TYR A 241 -26.12 6.04 -12.84
N LYS A 242 -26.96 6.03 -13.89
CA LYS A 242 -28.42 5.94 -13.73
C LYS A 242 -28.85 4.68 -12.98
N GLN A 243 -28.25 3.53 -13.28
CA GLN A 243 -28.53 2.29 -12.53
C GLN A 243 -28.13 2.42 -11.06
N LEU A 244 -26.99 3.04 -10.74
CA LEU A 244 -26.59 3.27 -9.36
C LEU A 244 -27.59 4.18 -8.63
N LEU A 245 -28.04 5.27 -9.26
CA LEU A 245 -29.04 6.17 -8.69
C LEU A 245 -30.39 5.49 -8.46
N GLU A 246 -30.84 4.65 -9.40
CA GLU A 246 -32.07 3.88 -9.22
C GLU A 246 -32.00 3.00 -7.97
N VAL A 247 -30.88 2.28 -7.79
CA VAL A 247 -30.66 1.44 -6.60
C VAL A 247 -30.56 2.29 -5.33
N ALA A 248 -29.80 3.39 -5.36
CA ALA A 248 -29.63 4.26 -4.18
C ALA A 248 -30.94 4.88 -3.73
N ASN A 249 -31.75 5.40 -4.66
CA ASN A 249 -33.06 5.99 -4.35
C ASN A 249 -34.04 4.95 -3.81
N GLU A 250 -34.02 3.73 -4.35
CA GLU A 250 -34.89 2.65 -3.85
C GLU A 250 -34.48 2.20 -2.44
N ILE A 251 -33.17 2.12 -2.16
CA ILE A 251 -32.66 1.89 -0.79
C ILE A 251 -33.14 2.99 0.16
N GLU A 252 -32.96 4.26 -0.22
CA GLU A 252 -33.36 5.40 0.62
C GLU A 252 -34.87 5.40 0.91
N ASP A 253 -35.70 5.05 -0.08
CA ASP A 253 -37.14 4.89 0.10
C ASP A 253 -37.49 3.80 1.13
N TYR A 254 -36.79 2.65 1.13
CA TYR A 254 -37.00 1.61 2.15
C TYR A 254 -36.43 2.00 3.52
N GLU A 255 -35.26 2.61 3.59
CA GLU A 255 -34.68 3.10 4.85
C GLU A 255 -35.57 4.16 5.51
N SER A 256 -36.20 5.04 4.71
CA SER A 256 -37.17 6.03 5.20
C SER A 256 -38.43 5.42 5.83
N LYS A 257 -38.67 4.13 5.59
CA LYS A 257 -39.78 3.33 6.13
C LYS A 257 -39.33 2.41 7.28
N ASP A 258 -38.12 2.61 7.80
CA ASP A 258 -37.50 1.82 8.87
C ASP A 258 -37.38 0.32 8.54
N TRP A 259 -37.19 -0.03 7.26
CA TRP A 259 -36.94 -1.42 6.89
C TRP A 259 -35.55 -1.87 7.37
N ALA A 260 -35.47 -3.11 7.83
CA ALA A 260 -34.19 -3.71 8.21
C ALA A 260 -33.34 -3.98 6.96
N GLU A 261 -32.02 -3.88 7.11
CA GLU A 261 -31.03 -4.10 6.06
C GLU A 261 -31.25 -5.40 5.27
N ASP A 262 -31.38 -6.51 5.99
CA ASP A 262 -31.53 -7.84 5.38
C ASP A 262 -32.84 -7.94 4.56
N ASP A 263 -33.90 -7.28 5.01
CA ASP A 263 -35.19 -7.25 4.31
C ASP A 263 -35.10 -6.43 3.01
N ILE A 264 -34.39 -5.29 3.06
CA ILE A 264 -34.12 -4.46 1.87
C ILE A 264 -33.32 -5.26 0.85
N VAL A 265 -32.23 -5.90 1.29
CA VAL A 265 -31.39 -6.74 0.42
C VAL A 265 -32.22 -7.87 -0.18
N LEU A 266 -32.98 -8.61 0.62
CA LEU A 266 -33.83 -9.71 0.15
C LEU A 266 -34.88 -9.24 -0.86
N ARG A 267 -35.48 -8.07 -0.63
CA ARG A 267 -36.54 -7.51 -1.48
C ARG A 267 -36.02 -7.01 -2.82
N MET A 268 -34.89 -6.31 -2.81
CA MET A 268 -34.32 -5.65 -3.98
C MET A 268 -33.39 -6.55 -4.78
N HIS A 269 -32.88 -7.65 -4.20
CA HIS A 269 -31.92 -8.51 -4.88
C HIS A 269 -32.49 -9.10 -6.18
N ARG A 270 -31.78 -8.84 -7.28
CA ARG A 270 -32.12 -9.34 -8.61
C ARG A 270 -31.14 -10.46 -8.95
N GLY A 271 -31.52 -11.72 -8.73
CA GLY A 271 -30.63 -12.87 -8.91
C GLY A 271 -30.05 -13.11 -10.32
N HIS A 272 -30.44 -12.31 -11.33
CA HIS A 272 -29.84 -12.32 -12.67
C HIS A 272 -28.81 -11.21 -12.90
N VAL A 273 -28.68 -10.26 -11.98
CA VAL A 273 -27.73 -9.15 -12.04
C VAL A 273 -26.56 -9.48 -11.12
N VAL A 274 -25.37 -9.54 -11.69
CA VAL A 274 -24.14 -9.73 -10.90
C VAL A 274 -23.89 -8.48 -10.06
N SER A 275 -23.80 -8.63 -8.75
CA SER A 275 -23.51 -7.53 -7.82
C SER A 275 -22.01 -7.39 -7.56
N PHE A 276 -21.61 -6.28 -6.94
CA PHE A 276 -20.24 -6.08 -6.45
C PHE A 276 -19.81 -7.16 -5.48
N TYR A 277 -20.71 -7.57 -4.59
CA TYR A 277 -20.45 -8.67 -3.67
C TYR A 277 -20.11 -9.96 -4.43
N ASP A 278 -20.93 -10.34 -5.41
CA ASP A 278 -20.77 -11.60 -6.15
C ASP A 278 -19.43 -11.66 -6.92
N GLU A 279 -19.06 -10.57 -7.59
CA GLU A 279 -17.84 -10.56 -8.40
C GLU A 279 -16.57 -10.59 -7.54
N ILE A 280 -16.55 -9.87 -6.42
CA ILE A 280 -15.39 -9.86 -5.51
C ILE A 280 -15.30 -11.16 -4.69
N GLU A 281 -16.42 -11.70 -4.22
CA GLU A 281 -16.45 -13.00 -3.52
C GLU A 281 -15.94 -14.14 -4.42
N LYS A 282 -16.34 -14.14 -5.70
CA LYS A 282 -15.85 -15.10 -6.70
C LYS A 282 -14.33 -15.07 -6.85
N ILE A 283 -13.70 -13.90 -6.73
CA ILE A 283 -12.24 -13.75 -6.84
C ILE A 283 -11.56 -14.22 -5.54
N ASN A 284 -12.12 -13.82 -4.40
CA ASN A 284 -11.59 -14.22 -3.09
C ASN A 284 -11.66 -15.74 -2.88
N ASN A 285 -12.67 -16.42 -3.44
CA ASN A 285 -12.79 -17.88 -3.38
C ASN A 285 -11.86 -18.65 -4.34
N ARG A 286 -11.17 -17.95 -5.26
CA ARG A 286 -10.22 -18.56 -6.21
C ARG A 286 -8.77 -18.50 -5.72
N ASN A 287 -8.48 -17.59 -4.80
CA ASN A 287 -7.14 -17.30 -4.27
C ASN A 287 -6.92 -17.94 -2.90
#